data_AF-A0A924WLU7-F1
#
_entry.id   AF-A0A924WLU7-F1
#
_cell.length_a   1.000
_cell.length_b   1.000
_cell.length_c   1.000
_cell.angle_alpha   90.00
_cell.angle_beta   90.00
_cell.angle_gamma   90.00
#
_symmetry.space_group_name_H-M   'P 1'
#
loop_
_entity.id
_entity.type
_entity.pdbx_description
1 polymer ?
#
loop_
_entity_poly.entity_id
_entity_poly.type
_entity_poly.pdbx_seq_one_letter_code
_entity_poly.pdbx_strand_id
1 'polypeptide(L)'
;MNDDPASTDAVPLRPAVFCARLLATLDASDGRRKRRQRDTTPDALGLELKRALLAQAIVDDPEPDRLEAWLIERCALDAVCAGALRAMALEVLEEWRMSERVPGFREWLDAGAPSADA
;
A
#
# COMPACT_ATOMS: atom_id res chain seq x y z
N MET A 1 -2.61 42.87 12.40
CA MET A 1 -3.28 42.15 13.49
C MET A 1 -4.63 41.68 12.97
N ASN A 2 -4.64 40.54 12.30
CA ASN A 2 -5.60 39.49 12.60
C ASN A 2 -4.96 38.17 12.16
N ASP A 3 -4.97 37.26 13.10
CA ASP A 3 -4.34 35.95 13.17
C ASP A 3 -5.18 34.95 12.36
N ASP A 4 -4.54 34.17 11.49
CA ASP A 4 -5.18 32.97 10.91
C ASP A 4 -4.18 31.79 10.98
N PRO A 5 -4.07 31.10 12.12
CA PRO A 5 -3.26 29.89 12.25
C PRO A 5 -4.17 28.67 12.10
N ALA A 6 -4.95 28.60 11.03
CA ALA A 6 -5.47 27.32 10.55
C ALA A 6 -4.56 26.80 9.45
N SER A 7 -3.26 26.68 9.75
CA SER A 7 -2.47 25.64 9.10
C SER A 7 -3.10 24.33 9.54
N THR A 8 -4.00 23.81 8.72
CA THR A 8 -4.50 22.44 8.86
C THR A 8 -3.27 21.55 8.80
N ASP A 9 -2.76 21.21 9.98
CA ASP A 9 -1.77 20.17 10.22
C ASP A 9 -2.47 18.86 9.80
N ALA A 10 -2.61 18.68 8.49
CA ALA A 10 -3.03 17.44 7.91
C ALA A 10 -1.89 16.48 8.22
N VAL A 11 -1.99 15.81 9.37
CA VAL A 11 -0.99 14.86 9.85
C VAL A 11 -0.59 14.00 8.65
N PRO A 12 0.69 14.05 8.23
CA PRO A 12 1.13 13.32 7.06
C PRO A 12 0.79 11.85 7.30
N LEU A 13 0.12 11.24 6.31
CA LEU A 13 -0.19 9.83 6.40
C LEU A 13 1.13 9.10 6.63
N ARG A 14 1.20 8.22 7.63
CA ARG A 14 2.43 7.44 7.85
C ARG A 14 2.41 6.23 6.92
N PRO A 15 3.54 5.87 6.27
CA PRO A 15 3.61 4.70 5.41
C PRO A 15 3.14 3.41 6.08
N ALA A 16 3.44 3.17 7.36
CA ALA A 16 2.92 1.98 8.05
C ALA A 16 1.39 1.95 8.12
N VAL A 17 0.74 3.09 8.34
CA VAL A 17 -0.74 3.16 8.40
C VAL A 17 -1.34 2.88 7.02
N PHE A 18 -0.77 3.47 5.98
CA PHE A 18 -1.17 3.19 4.60
C PHE A 18 -0.98 1.72 4.24
N CYS A 19 0.22 1.17 4.50
CA CYS A 19 0.54 -0.22 4.19
C CYS A 19 -0.34 -1.20 4.96
N ALA A 20 -0.68 -0.91 6.23
CA ALA A 20 -1.60 -1.72 7.02
C ALA A 20 -3.01 -1.74 6.44
N ARG A 21 -3.53 -0.58 6.00
CA ARG A 21 -4.87 -0.47 5.39
C ARG A 21 -4.93 -1.15 4.04
N LEU A 22 -3.89 -0.97 3.22
CA LEU A 22 -3.78 -1.64 1.94
C LEU A 22 -3.68 -3.17 2.13
N LEU A 23 -2.89 -3.64 3.09
CA LEU A 23 -2.80 -5.08 3.42
C LEU A 23 -4.16 -5.65 3.85
N ALA A 24 -4.87 -4.97 4.76
CA ALA A 24 -6.20 -5.38 5.21
C ALA A 24 -7.21 -5.45 4.04
N THR A 25 -7.11 -4.52 3.10
CA THR A 25 -7.93 -4.51 1.87
C THR A 25 -7.65 -5.71 0.97
N LEU A 26 -6.37 -6.07 0.80
CA LEU A 26 -5.94 -7.23 0.02
C LEU A 26 -6.42 -8.53 0.68
N ASP A 27 -6.28 -8.67 2.00
CA ASP A 27 -6.77 -9.85 2.74
C ASP A 27 -8.29 -10.01 2.68
N ALA A 28 -9.05 -8.92 2.84
CA ALA A 28 -10.50 -8.93 2.70
C ALA A 28 -10.95 -9.34 1.28
N SER A 29 -10.18 -8.96 0.26
CA SER A 29 -10.45 -9.29 -1.13
C SER A 29 -10.04 -10.71 -1.51
N ASP A 30 -8.92 -11.22 -0.96
CA ASP A 30 -8.48 -12.61 -1.11
C ASP A 30 -9.49 -13.59 -0.48
N GLY A 31 -9.99 -13.28 0.73
CA GLY A 31 -11.03 -14.07 1.38
C GLY A 31 -12.32 -14.19 0.55
N ARG A 32 -12.68 -13.14 -0.19
CA ARG A 32 -13.81 -13.16 -1.15
C ARG A 32 -13.48 -13.95 -2.42
N ARG A 33 -12.26 -13.82 -2.96
CA ARG A 33 -11.80 -14.52 -4.17
C ARG A 33 -11.61 -16.02 -3.97
N LYS A 34 -11.07 -16.47 -2.82
CA LYS A 34 -10.96 -17.89 -2.47
C LYS A 34 -12.31 -18.62 -2.47
N ARG A 35 -13.40 -17.90 -2.23
CA ARG A 35 -14.77 -18.44 -2.29
C ARG A 35 -15.27 -18.68 -3.73
N ARG A 36 -14.59 -18.11 -4.74
CA ARG A 36 -14.86 -18.27 -6.18
C ARG A 36 -13.55 -18.60 -6.91
N GLN A 37 -13.08 -19.82 -6.69
CA GLN A 37 -11.98 -20.52 -7.36
C GLN A 37 -11.48 -19.90 -8.69
N ARG A 38 -10.19 -19.52 -8.72
CA ARG A 38 -9.40 -19.43 -9.96
C ARG A 38 -7.90 -19.46 -9.65
N ASP A 39 -7.23 -20.54 -10.03
CA ASP A 39 -5.79 -20.73 -9.92
C ASP A 39 -5.06 -19.96 -11.02
N THR A 40 -4.77 -18.68 -10.75
CA THR A 40 -3.80 -17.90 -11.52
C THR A 40 -2.52 -17.78 -10.71
N THR A 41 -1.62 -18.74 -10.87
CA THR A 41 -0.30 -18.81 -10.21
C THR A 41 0.53 -17.51 -10.30
N PRO A 42 0.61 -16.78 -11.44
CA PRO A 42 1.38 -15.54 -11.50
C PRO A 42 0.78 -14.41 -10.64
N ASP A 43 -0.55 -14.29 -10.58
CA ASP A 43 -1.24 -13.35 -9.70
C ASP A 43 -1.04 -13.71 -8.23
N ALA A 44 -1.07 -15.00 -7.89
CA ALA A 44 -0.87 -15.46 -6.52
C ALA A 44 0.53 -15.09 -5.99
N LEU A 45 1.58 -15.36 -6.78
CA LEU A 45 2.96 -15.06 -6.39
C LEU A 45 3.22 -13.55 -6.29
N GLY A 46 2.72 -12.75 -7.24
CA GLY A 46 2.80 -11.29 -7.17
C GLY A 46 2.10 -10.73 -5.93
N LEU A 47 0.90 -11.23 -5.63
CA LEU A 47 0.14 -10.80 -4.46
C LEU A 47 0.80 -11.22 -3.13
N GLU A 48 1.41 -12.40 -3.07
CA GLU A 48 2.22 -12.83 -1.92
C GLU A 48 3.44 -11.93 -1.70
N LEU A 49 4.17 -11.60 -2.76
CA LEU A 49 5.30 -10.65 -2.70
C LEU A 49 4.85 -9.26 -2.24
N LYS A 50 3.73 -8.75 -2.76
CA LYS A 50 3.15 -7.47 -2.34
C LYS A 50 2.78 -7.48 -0.86
N ARG A 51 2.14 -8.55 -0.38
CA ARG A 51 1.79 -8.71 1.04
C ARG A 51 3.04 -8.73 1.93
N ALA A 52 4.07 -9.48 1.54
CA ALA A 52 5.33 -9.53 2.29
C ALA A 52 6.04 -8.16 2.33
N LEU A 53 6.02 -7.42 1.21
CA LEU A 53 6.58 -6.07 1.13
C LEU A 53 5.83 -5.08 2.02
N LEU A 54 4.50 -5.11 2.01
CA LEU A 54 3.66 -4.26 2.86
C LEU A 54 3.86 -4.59 4.34
N ALA A 55 3.91 -5.88 4.71
CA ALA A 55 4.17 -6.30 6.08
C ALA A 55 5.52 -5.78 6.60
N GLN A 56 6.56 -5.81 5.76
CA GLN A 56 7.86 -5.26 6.10
C GLN A 56 7.81 -3.72 6.25
N ALA A 57 7.11 -3.02 5.38
CA ALA A 57 6.97 -1.56 5.47
C ALA A 57 6.23 -1.12 6.74
N ILE A 58 5.30 -1.93 7.25
CA ILE A 58 4.62 -1.68 8.53
C ILE A 58 5.59 -1.79 9.72
N VAL A 59 6.50 -2.76 9.67
CA VAL A 59 7.47 -3.01 10.75
C VAL A 59 8.59 -1.97 10.75
N ASP A 60 9.15 -1.69 9.57
CA ASP A 60 10.21 -0.69 9.41
C ASP A 60 9.70 0.74 9.52
N ASP A 61 8.42 0.96 9.21
CA ASP A 61 7.72 2.25 9.30
C ASP A 61 8.55 3.42 8.75
N PRO A 62 8.97 3.35 7.47
CA PRO A 62 9.81 4.38 6.88
C PRO A 62 9.08 5.72 6.87
N GLU A 63 9.84 6.80 6.94
CA GLU A 63 9.30 8.15 6.76
C GLU A 63 8.67 8.32 5.37
N PRO A 64 7.65 9.17 5.20
CA PRO A 64 6.94 9.35 3.93
C PRO A 64 7.88 9.68 2.76
N ASP A 65 8.83 10.61 2.97
CA ASP A 65 9.86 10.96 1.98
C ASP A 65 10.88 9.85 1.71
N ARG A 66 10.93 8.83 2.57
CA ARG A 66 11.87 7.70 2.49
C ARG A 66 11.24 6.43 1.94
N LEU A 67 9.92 6.37 1.80
CA LEU A 67 9.24 5.17 1.32
C LEU A 67 9.76 4.71 -0.05
N GLU A 68 9.97 5.64 -0.99
CA GLU A 68 10.49 5.30 -2.32
C GLU A 68 11.90 4.70 -2.25
N ALA A 69 12.79 5.32 -1.47
CA ALA A 69 14.16 4.82 -1.28
C ALA A 69 14.14 3.43 -0.62
N TRP A 70 13.32 3.26 0.41
CA TRP A 70 13.14 2.00 1.11
C TRP A 70 12.65 0.89 0.17
N LEU A 71 11.70 1.18 -0.73
CA LEU A 71 11.21 0.22 -1.72
C LEU A 71 12.31 -0.22 -2.70
N ILE A 72 13.16 0.71 -3.15
CA ILE A 72 14.31 0.42 -4.01
C ILE A 72 15.31 -0.49 -3.29
N GLU A 73 15.61 -0.20 -2.03
CA GLU A 73 16.50 -1.02 -1.20
C GLU A 73 15.95 -2.45 -1.08
N ARG A 74 14.64 -2.63 -0.85
CA ARG A 74 14.02 -3.97 -0.80
C ARG A 74 14.14 -4.72 -2.12
N CYS A 75 13.99 -4.03 -3.26
CA CYS A 75 14.20 -4.65 -4.58
C CYS A 75 15.63 -5.13 -4.80
N ALA A 76 16.62 -4.47 -4.19
CA ALA A 76 18.02 -4.82 -4.33
C ALA A 76 18.44 -6.02 -3.44
N LEU A 77 17.68 -6.31 -2.38
CA LEU A 77 17.98 -7.42 -1.45
C LEU A 77 17.59 -8.79 -2.00
N ASP A 78 16.64 -8.88 -2.94
CA ASP A 78 16.17 -10.15 -3.50
C ASP A 78 16.46 -10.24 -5.01
N ALA A 79 17.62 -10.81 -5.35
CA ALA A 79 18.07 -10.93 -6.74
C ALA A 79 17.25 -11.93 -7.58
N VAL A 80 16.60 -12.91 -6.92
CA VAL A 80 15.83 -13.97 -7.60
C VAL A 80 14.48 -13.43 -8.04
N CYS A 81 13.82 -12.66 -7.19
CA CYS A 81 12.51 -12.08 -7.44
C CYS A 81 12.56 -10.60 -7.86
N ALA A 82 13.75 -10.05 -8.14
CA ALA A 82 13.98 -8.62 -8.38
C ALA A 82 12.98 -7.98 -9.36
N GLY A 83 12.63 -8.67 -10.46
CA GLY A 83 11.66 -8.16 -11.44
C GLY A 83 10.22 -8.07 -10.89
N ALA A 84 9.74 -9.15 -10.27
CA ALA A 84 8.40 -9.20 -9.69
C ALA A 84 8.28 -8.27 -8.47
N LEU A 85 9.30 -8.25 -7.61
CA LEU A 85 9.36 -7.36 -6.46
C LEU A 85 9.40 -5.89 -6.88
N ARG A 86 10.15 -5.56 -7.93
CA ARG A 86 10.17 -4.20 -8.51
C ARG A 86 8.82 -3.80 -9.09
N ALA A 87 8.12 -4.70 -9.77
CA ALA A 87 6.76 -4.44 -10.23
C ALA A 87 5.82 -4.12 -9.06
N MET A 88 5.83 -4.95 -8.01
CA MET A 88 5.00 -4.71 -6.81
C MET A 88 5.39 -3.42 -6.07
N ALA A 89 6.68 -3.10 -6.00
CA ALA A 89 7.16 -1.87 -5.39
C ALA A 89 6.67 -0.62 -6.15
N LEU A 90 6.66 -0.66 -7.48
CA LEU A 90 6.13 0.42 -8.31
C LEU A 90 4.62 0.61 -8.10
N GLU A 91 3.86 -0.48 -8.04
CA GLU A 91 2.43 -0.41 -7.72
C GLU A 91 2.18 0.21 -6.34
N VAL A 92 2.90 -0.23 -5.31
CA VAL A 92 2.76 0.33 -3.95
C VAL A 92 3.10 1.81 -3.93
N LEU A 93 4.14 2.23 -4.65
CA LEU A 93 4.53 3.64 -4.77
C LEU A 93 3.47 4.49 -5.50
N GLU A 94 2.85 3.95 -6.54
CA GLU A 94 1.77 4.62 -7.27
C GLU A 94 0.53 4.82 -6.38
N GLU A 95 0.11 3.77 -5.67
CA GLU A 95 -1.03 3.82 -4.74
C GLU A 95 -0.75 4.78 -3.57
N TRP A 96 0.48 4.79 -3.07
CA TRP A 96 0.92 5.75 -2.06
C TRP A 96 0.77 7.19 -2.56
N ARG A 97 1.34 7.51 -3.72
CA ARG A 97 1.22 8.85 -4.33
C ARG A 97 -0.22 9.20 -4.66
N MET A 98 -1.06 8.23 -5.01
CA MET A 98 -2.50 8.44 -5.20
C MET A 98 -3.17 8.85 -3.89
N SER A 99 -2.82 8.24 -2.75
CA SER A 99 -3.37 8.59 -1.44
C SER A 99 -3.04 10.02 -0.99
N GLU A 100 -1.94 10.58 -1.48
CA GLU A 100 -1.56 11.97 -1.25
C GLU A 100 -2.32 12.95 -2.17
N ARG A 101 -2.63 12.53 -3.39
CA ARG A 101 -3.24 13.40 -4.43
C ARG A 101 -4.76 13.33 -4.47
N VAL A 102 -5.35 12.20 -4.05
CA VAL A 102 -6.77 11.90 -4.19
C VAL A 102 -7.37 11.65 -2.80
N PRO A 103 -8.01 12.65 -2.17
CA PRO A 103 -8.56 12.50 -0.82
C PRO A 103 -9.57 11.35 -0.73
N GLY A 104 -10.42 11.17 -1.74
CA GLY A 104 -11.40 10.08 -1.78
C GLY A 104 -10.78 8.68 -1.79
N PHE A 105 -9.55 8.52 -2.29
CA PHE A 105 -8.85 7.23 -2.22
C PHE A 105 -8.39 6.93 -0.80
N ARG A 106 -7.88 7.94 -0.08
CA ARG A 106 -7.53 7.82 1.33
C ARG A 106 -8.75 7.50 2.20
N GLU A 107 -9.86 8.20 1.97
CA GLU A 107 -11.13 7.95 2.67
C GLU A 107 -11.67 6.53 2.40
N TRP A 108 -11.55 6.06 1.16
CA TRP A 108 -11.92 4.70 0.79
C TRP A 108 -11.02 3.64 1.48
N LEU A 109 -9.71 3.88 1.58
CA LEU A 109 -8.80 3.02 2.34
C LEU A 109 -9.10 3.04 3.85
N ASP A 110 -9.43 4.22 4.41
CA ASP A 110 -9.90 4.38 5.80
C ASP A 110 -11.17 3.56 6.06
N ALA A 111 -12.09 3.52 5.09
CA ALA A 111 -13.31 2.74 5.16
C ALA A 111 -13.10 1.22 4.96
N GLY A 112 -11.85 0.76 4.80
CA GLY A 112 -11.53 -0.66 4.59
C GLY A 112 -11.85 -1.15 3.18
N ALA A 113 -11.77 -0.27 2.19
CA ALA A 113 -11.98 -0.58 0.78
C ALA A 113 -13.28 -1.36 0.50
N PRO A 114 -14.45 -0.79 0.86
CA PRO A 114 -15.73 -1.42 0.59
C PRO A 114 -15.86 -1.65 -0.93
N SER A 115 -16.26 -2.87 -1.31
CA SER A 115 -16.52 -3.18 -2.71
C SER A 115 -17.86 -2.54 -3.10
N ALA A 116 -17.93 -1.87 -4.26
CA ALA A 116 -19.15 -1.24 -4.76
C ALA A 116 -20.23 -2.26 -5.22
N ASP A 117 -19.90 -3.55 -5.21
CA ASP A 117 -20.82 -4.66 -5.47
C ASP A 117 -21.40 -5.14 -4.12
N ALA A 118 -22.48 -4.50 -3.68
CA ALA A 118 -23.30 -4.89 -2.55
C ALA A 118 -24.78 -4.90 -2.96
#